data_AF-A0A9X8ZYS6-F1
#
_entry.id   AF-A0A9X8ZYS6-F1
#
_cell.length_a   1.000
_cell.length_b   1.000
_cell.length_c   1.000
_cell.angle_alpha   90.00
_cell.angle_beta   90.00
_cell.angle_gamma   90.00
#
_symmetry.space_group_name_H-M   'P 1'
#
loop_
_entity.id
_entity.type
_entity.pdbx_description
1 polymer ?
#
loop_
_entity_poly.entity_id
_entity_poly.type
_entity_poly.pdbx_seq_one_letter_code
_entity_poly.pdbx_strand_id
1 'polypeptide(L)'
;YDTRNNVITNNQIYASNSSIFISNNFNKNTGNKLDYNHYYGEFDQTNGLWQWKRKTYKGFTSYQAGMNQEGNEQHSVFSKSSPSFKIILK
;
A
#
# COMPACT_ATOMS: atom_id res chain seq x y z
N TYR A 1 2.54 -15.22 -12.90
CA TYR A 1 2.11 -14.54 -14.14
C TYR A 1 1.04 -13.51 -13.84
N ASP A 2 0.17 -13.77 -12.87
CA ASP A 2 -0.90 -12.89 -12.43
C ASP A 2 -1.23 -13.01 -10.94
N THR A 3 -2.08 -12.10 -10.46
CA THR A 3 -2.82 -12.25 -9.20
C THR A 3 -4.33 -12.16 -9.48
N ARG A 4 -5.14 -12.88 -8.71
CA ARG A 4 -6.59 -12.92 -8.89
C ARG A 4 -7.34 -12.93 -7.57
N ASN A 5 -8.44 -12.20 -7.53
CA ASN A 5 -9.46 -12.25 -6.47
C ASN A 5 -8.90 -12.11 -5.04
N ASN A 6 -7.81 -11.36 -4.87
CA ASN A 6 -7.29 -11.03 -3.55
C ASN A 6 -8.12 -9.93 -2.92
N VAL A 7 -8.38 -10.04 -1.62
CA VAL A 7 -9.04 -8.99 -0.84
C VAL A 7 -8.07 -8.55 0.25
N ILE A 8 -7.59 -7.32 0.14
CA ILE A 8 -6.71 -6.69 1.13
C ILE A 8 -7.45 -5.42 1.57
N THR A 9 -8.31 -5.56 2.58
CA THR A 9 -9.13 -4.45 3.07
C THR A 9 -9.11 -4.36 4.58
N ASN A 10 -9.27 -3.14 5.12
CA ASN A 10 -9.38 -2.88 6.56
C ASN A 10 -8.14 -3.30 7.37
N ASN A 11 -6.95 -3.26 6.75
CA ASN A 11 -5.70 -3.58 7.43
C ASN A 11 -5.00 -2.31 7.94
N GLN A 12 -4.21 -2.46 9.00
CA GLN A 12 -3.15 -1.52 9.35
C GLN A 12 -1.82 -2.07 8.84
N ILE A 13 -1.21 -1.40 7.87
CA ILE A 13 0.00 -1.88 7.19
C ILE A 13 1.14 -0.92 7.52
N TYR A 14 2.17 -1.44 8.18
CA TYR A 14 3.36 -0.68 8.54
C TYR A 14 4.55 -1.12 7.68
N ALA A 15 5.27 -0.17 7.09
CA ALA A 15 6.53 -0.43 6.41
C ALA A 15 7.72 0.08 7.23
N SER A 16 8.73 -0.78 7.37
CA SER A 16 10.00 -0.44 8.02
C SER A 16 10.90 0.36 7.07
N ASN A 17 12.21 0.42 7.33
CA ASN A 17 13.18 1.19 6.56
C ASN A 17 13.28 0.83 5.07
N SER A 18 12.71 -0.30 4.62
CA SER A 18 12.58 -0.61 3.19
C SER A 18 11.59 0.32 2.48
N SER A 19 10.65 0.91 3.23
CA SER A 19 9.54 1.74 2.76
C SER A 19 8.59 1.06 1.78
N ILE A 20 8.69 -0.27 1.58
CA ILE A 20 7.82 -1.02 0.65
C ILE A 20 6.59 -1.54 1.42
N PHE A 21 5.40 -1.13 0.96
CA PHE A 21 4.12 -1.54 1.56
C PHE A 21 3.50 -2.76 0.86
N ILE A 22 3.23 -2.65 -0.44
CA ILE A 22 2.69 -3.73 -1.26
C ILE A 22 3.66 -3.97 -2.41
N SER A 23 3.97 -5.24 -2.67
CA SER A 23 4.76 -5.64 -3.82
C SER A 23 4.04 -6.69 -4.65
N ASN A 24 3.85 -6.37 -5.91
CA ASN A 24 3.27 -7.24 -6.91
C ASN A 24 3.96 -7.01 -8.27
N ASN A 25 4.78 -7.99 -8.63
CA ASN A 25 5.59 -7.96 -9.86
C ASN A 25 4.92 -8.69 -11.04
N PHE A 26 3.59 -8.89 -10.99
CA PHE A 26 2.84 -9.48 -12.09
C PHE A 26 2.08 -8.44 -12.91
N ASN A 27 2.05 -8.64 -14.23
CA ASN A 27 1.36 -7.74 -15.16
C ASN A 27 -0.17 -7.87 -15.09
N LYS A 28 -0.66 -9.10 -14.96
CA LYS A 28 -2.09 -9.40 -14.98
C LYS A 28 -2.65 -9.43 -13.56
N ASN A 29 -3.74 -8.71 -13.37
CA ASN A 29 -4.39 -8.55 -12.07
C ASN A 29 -5.89 -8.46 -12.34
N THR A 30 -6.67 -9.33 -11.73
CA THR A 30 -8.10 -9.44 -12.02
C THR A 30 -8.89 -9.66 -10.74
N GLY A 31 -9.93 -8.86 -10.53
CA GLY A 31 -10.85 -9.02 -9.39
C GLY A 31 -10.22 -8.76 -8.01
N ASN A 32 -9.03 -8.16 -7.94
CA ASN A 32 -8.43 -7.80 -6.66
C ASN A 32 -9.13 -6.57 -6.08
N LYS A 33 -9.41 -6.60 -4.78
CA LYS A 33 -9.95 -5.48 -4.00
C LYS A 33 -8.96 -5.06 -2.94
N LEU A 34 -8.39 -3.87 -3.10
CA LEU A 34 -7.46 -3.25 -2.17
C LEU A 34 -8.07 -1.92 -1.76
N ASP A 35 -8.63 -1.80 -0.55
CA ASP A 35 -9.30 -0.56 -0.14
C ASP A 35 -9.48 -0.49 1.39
N TYR A 36 -9.75 0.69 1.94
CA TYR A 36 -9.89 0.90 3.39
C TYR A 36 -8.66 0.44 4.21
N ASN A 37 -7.47 0.42 3.62
CA ASN A 37 -6.25 0.13 4.36
C ASN A 37 -5.66 1.41 4.95
N HIS A 38 -5.07 1.30 6.12
CA HIS A 38 -4.33 2.38 6.77
C HIS A 38 -2.84 2.07 6.70
N TYR A 39 -2.11 2.85 5.92
CA TYR A 39 -0.66 2.72 5.75
C TYR A 39 0.10 3.60 6.75
N TYR A 40 1.15 3.05 7.35
CA TYR A 40 1.97 3.71 8.36
C TYR A 40 3.48 3.57 8.09
N GLY A 41 4.25 4.59 8.42
CA GLY A 41 5.72 4.52 8.45
C GLY A 41 6.35 5.68 9.22
N GLU A 42 7.61 5.54 9.62
CA GLU A 42 8.37 6.64 10.27
C GLU A 42 8.75 7.78 9.31
N PHE A 43 8.47 7.59 8.02
CA PHE A 43 8.75 8.54 6.95
C PHE A 43 7.46 9.19 6.45
N ASP A 44 7.60 10.31 5.75
CA ASP A 44 6.47 11.00 5.15
C ASP A 44 5.90 10.22 3.97
N GLN A 45 4.62 10.43 3.69
CA GLN A 45 3.87 9.68 2.66
C GLN A 45 4.54 9.65 1.28
N THR A 46 5.38 10.64 0.96
CA THR A 46 6.12 10.80 -0.30
C THR A 46 7.30 9.83 -0.45
N ASN A 47 7.73 9.19 0.64
CA ASN A 47 8.85 8.24 0.66
C ASN A 47 8.41 6.78 0.66
N GLY A 48 7.12 6.52 0.85
CA GLY A 48 6.55 5.18 0.72
C GLY A 48 6.62 4.65 -0.71
N LEU A 49 6.77 3.33 -0.83
CA LEU A 49 6.86 2.60 -2.08
C LEU A 49 5.75 1.55 -2.18
N TRP A 50 5.03 1.58 -3.29
CA TRP A 50 4.07 0.56 -3.67
C TRP A 50 4.43 0.05 -5.06
N GLN A 51 4.52 -1.27 -5.22
CA GLN A 51 4.76 -1.89 -6.51
C GLN A 51 3.50 -2.64 -6.93
N TRP A 52 2.85 -2.16 -7.98
CA TRP A 52 1.63 -2.74 -8.50
C TRP A 52 1.70 -2.83 -10.02
N LYS A 53 1.33 -3.98 -10.60
CA LYS A 53 1.41 -4.20 -12.06
C LYS A 53 2.81 -3.89 -12.63
N ARG A 54 3.88 -4.24 -11.90
CA ARG A 54 5.29 -3.89 -12.21
C ARG A 54 5.59 -2.40 -12.32
N LYS A 55 4.67 -1.54 -11.88
CA LYS A 55 4.91 -0.11 -11.74
C LYS A 55 5.20 0.19 -10.28
N THR A 56 6.31 0.89 -10.06
CA THR A 56 6.64 1.43 -8.75
C THR A 56 6.05 2.83 -8.61
N TYR A 57 5.22 3.00 -7.61
CA TYR A 57 4.66 4.28 -7.19
C TYR A 57 5.45 4.77 -5.98
N LYS A 58 6.06 5.94 -6.13
CA LYS A 58 6.70 6.64 -5.02
C LYS A 58 5.72 7.68 -4.49
N GLY A 59 5.31 7.50 -3.26
CA GLY A 59 4.36 8.38 -2.60
C GLY A 59 2.92 7.87 -2.63
N PHE A 60 2.24 7.94 -1.48
CA PHE A 60 0.88 7.40 -1.31
C PHE A 60 -0.12 8.01 -2.30
N THR A 61 -0.12 9.33 -2.48
CA THR A 61 -1.02 10.00 -3.44
C THR A 61 -0.88 9.46 -4.87
N SER A 62 0.35 9.18 -5.31
CA SER A 62 0.58 8.65 -6.67
C SER A 62 0.06 7.22 -6.81
N TYR A 63 0.25 6.40 -5.78
CA TYR A 63 -0.25 5.04 -5.69
C TYR A 63 -1.78 5.03 -5.70
N GLN A 64 -2.40 5.79 -4.81
CA GLN A 64 -3.84 5.91 -4.70
C GLN A 64 -4.48 6.37 -6.02
N ALA A 65 -3.93 7.41 -6.66
CA ALA A 65 -4.42 7.87 -7.95
C ALA A 65 -4.35 6.78 -9.04
N GLY A 66 -3.29 5.97 -9.04
CA GLY A 66 -3.14 4.84 -9.98
C GLY A 66 -4.15 3.71 -9.72
N MET A 67 -4.46 3.45 -8.45
CA MET A 67 -5.36 2.36 -8.04
C MET A 67 -6.84 2.74 -8.16
N ASN A 68 -7.18 4.03 -7.98
CA ASN A 68 -8.55 4.53 -8.10
C ASN A 68 -9.16 4.26 -9.48
N GLN A 69 -8.35 4.23 -10.53
CA GLN A 69 -8.78 3.87 -11.90
C GLN A 69 -9.36 2.46 -11.99
N GLU A 70 -9.00 1.58 -11.04
CA GLU A 70 -9.45 0.20 -10.95
C GLU A 70 -10.45 -0.01 -9.81
N GLY A 71 -10.95 1.07 -9.21
CA GLY A 71 -11.88 1.04 -8.07
C GLY A 71 -11.22 0.70 -6.73
N ASN A 72 -9.88 0.73 -6.65
CA ASN A 72 -9.11 0.38 -5.45
C ASN A 72 -8.53 1.62 -4.76
N GLU A 73 -8.25 1.51 -3.47
CA GLU A 73 -7.58 2.48 -2.59
C GLU A 73 -8.33 3.80 -2.40
N GLN A 74 -9.60 3.87 -2.81
CA GLN A 74 -10.45 5.07 -2.76
C GLN A 74 -10.64 5.61 -1.34
N HIS A 75 -10.61 4.73 -0.34
CA HIS A 75 -10.87 5.06 1.07
C HIS A 75 -9.66 4.79 1.97
N SER A 76 -8.58 4.27 1.40
CA SER A 76 -7.34 4.07 2.14
C SER A 76 -6.69 5.39 2.49
N VAL A 77 -5.92 5.38 3.58
CA VAL A 77 -5.23 6.57 4.09
C VAL A 77 -3.80 6.24 4.48
N PHE A 78 -2.95 7.26 4.48
CA PHE A 78 -1.60 7.19 5.03
C PHE A 78 -1.50 8.06 6.28
N SER A 79 -0.76 7.60 7.29
CA SER A 79 -0.34 8.43 8.41
C SER A 79 1.11 8.18 8.76
N LYS A 80 1.83 9.26 9.06
CA LYS A 80 3.17 9.17 9.62
C LYS A 80 3.06 8.68 11.06
N SER A 81 3.84 7.64 11.36
CA SER A 81 3.84 6.84 12.60
C SER A 81 2.46 6.29 12.98
N SER A 82 2.44 5.10 13.58
CA SER A 82 1.19 4.55 14.08
C SER A 82 1.12 4.71 15.59
N PRO A 83 -0.01 5.16 16.16
CA PRO A 83 -0.21 5.20 17.61
C PRO A 83 -0.10 3.81 18.26
N SER A 84 -0.40 2.75 17.49
CA SER A 84 -0.55 1.38 17.97
C SER A 84 0.73 0.54 17.84
N PHE A 85 1.59 0.87 16.85
CA PHE A 85 2.84 0.14 16.64
C PHE A 85 3.95 0.77 17.50
N LYS A 86 3.94 0.44 18.81
CA LYS A 86 5.17 0.60 19.60
C LYS A 86 6.17 -0.42 19.08
N ILE A 87 7.13 0.02 18.28
CA ILE A 87 8.26 -0.80 17.89
C ILE A 87 8.95 -1.23 19.18
N ILE A 88 8.82 -2.51 19.55
CA ILE A 88 9.65 -3.10 20.60
C ILE A 88 11.02 -3.26 19.97
N LEU A 89 11.84 -2.21 20.06
CA LEU A 89 13.26 -2.29 19.77
C LEU A 89 13.87 -3.19 20.84
N LYS A 90 14.35 -4.37 20.44
CA LYS A 90 15.27 -5.18 21.24
C LYS A 90 16.70 -4.76 20.93
#